data_AF-A0A2V7J348-F1
#
_entry.id   AF-A0A2V7J348-F1
#
_cell.length_a   1.000
_cell.length_b   1.000
_cell.length_c   1.000
_cell.angle_alpha   90.00
_cell.angle_beta   90.00
_cell.angle_gamma   90.00
#
_symmetry.space_group_name_H-M   'P 1'
#
loop_
_entity.id
_entity.type
_entity.pdbx_description
1 polymer ?
#
loop_
_entity_poly.entity_id
_entity_poly.type
_entity_poly.pdbx_seq_one_letter_code
_entity_poly.pdbx_strand_id
1 'polypeptide(L)'
;VGRRIAFDEWRGRLWVVCPRCSRWNLTPFDDRLERIEAVARAASNGRIAASTDQVALIRWERYDLVRVGKPPRVELATWRYGERLRNRQRERMKVVVPLTIAAIGLGIAANVAA
;
A
#
# COMPACT_ATOMS: atom_id res chain seq x y z
N VAL A 1 17.55 -1.74 -24.17
CA VAL A 1 16.25 -1.84 -23.46
C VAL A 1 16.30 -0.96 -22.22
N GLY A 2 15.31 -0.07 -22.02
CA GLY A 2 15.36 0.94 -20.96
C GLY A 2 15.29 0.32 -19.55
N ARG A 3 16.07 0.85 -18.61
CA ARG A 3 16.05 0.42 -17.19
C ARG A 3 14.86 0.96 -16.41
N ARG A 4 14.11 1.91 -16.99
CA ARG A 4 12.91 2.48 -16.40
C ARG A 4 11.69 2.02 -17.17
N ILE A 5 10.81 1.30 -16.50
CA ILE A 5 9.62 0.67 -17.07
C ILE A 5 8.42 1.23 -16.32
N ALA A 6 7.38 1.62 -17.05
CA ALA A 6 6.12 1.97 -16.44
C ALA A 6 5.04 0.97 -16.84
N PHE A 7 4.10 0.69 -15.94
CA PHE A 7 3.06 -0.29 -16.20
C PHE A 7 1.78 0.03 -15.44
N ASP A 8 0.65 -0.36 -16.02
CA ASP A 8 -0.70 -0.26 -15.48
C ASP A 8 -1.35 -1.63 -15.64
N GLU A 9 -1.42 -2.36 -14.53
CA GLU A 9 -2.00 -3.71 -14.48
C GLU A 9 -3.47 -3.69 -14.88
N TRP A 10 -4.22 -2.68 -14.43
CA TRP A 10 -5.67 -2.66 -14.64
C TRP A 10 -6.07 -2.42 -16.08
N ARG A 11 -5.32 -1.55 -16.76
CA ARG A 11 -5.59 -1.21 -18.16
C ARG A 11 -4.72 -2.00 -19.13
N GLY A 12 -3.91 -2.94 -18.64
CA GLY A 12 -3.05 -3.77 -19.46
C GLY A 12 -2.02 -2.95 -20.25
N ARG A 13 -1.41 -1.91 -19.64
CA ARG A 13 -0.47 -1.04 -20.34
C ARG A 13 0.95 -1.16 -19.84
N LEU A 14 1.89 -1.17 -20.77
CA LEU A 14 3.32 -1.26 -20.51
C LEU A 14 4.06 -0.24 -21.38
N TRP A 15 4.93 0.53 -20.75
CA TRP A 15 5.77 1.53 -21.39
C TRP A 15 7.23 1.35 -20.99
N VAL A 16 8.12 1.65 -21.92
CA VAL A 16 9.53 1.90 -21.62
C VAL A 16 9.73 3.41 -21.53
N VAL A 17 10.33 3.89 -20.45
CA VAL A 17 10.65 5.30 -20.28
C VAL A 17 12.04 5.56 -20.83
N CYS A 18 12.13 6.48 -21.79
CA CYS A 18 13.41 6.85 -22.39
C CYS A 18 14.32 7.52 -21.35
N PRO A 19 15.57 7.04 -21.14
CA PRO A 19 16.47 7.67 -20.18
C PRO A 19 16.99 9.04 -20.64
N ARG A 20 16.91 9.36 -21.95
CA ARG A 20 17.42 10.62 -22.51
C ARG A 20 16.39 11.75 -22.50
N CYS A 21 15.13 11.45 -22.81
CA CYS A 21 14.07 12.47 -22.95
C CYS A 21 12.84 12.21 -22.07
N SER A 22 12.86 11.16 -21.25
CA SER A 22 11.79 10.80 -20.31
C SER A 22 10.42 10.53 -20.95
N ARG A 23 10.33 10.43 -22.28
CA ARG A 23 9.10 10.03 -22.98
C ARG A 23 8.76 8.57 -22.75
N TRP A 24 7.46 8.29 -22.73
CA TRP A 24 6.89 6.97 -22.51
C TRP A 24 6.58 6.34 -23.86
N ASN A 25 7.33 5.31 -24.23
CA ASN A 25 7.11 4.59 -25.49
C ASN A 25 6.29 3.34 -25.18
N LEU A 26 5.14 3.22 -25.85
CA LEU A 26 4.26 2.06 -25.69
C LEU A 26 4.97 0.80 -26.20
N THR A 27 4.90 -0.27 -25.42
CA THR A 27 5.49 -1.54 -25.81
C THR A 27 4.55 -2.27 -26.79
N PRO A 28 5.07 -2.93 -27.86
CA PRO A 28 4.25 -3.71 -28.78
C PRO A 28 3.41 -4.80 -28.08
N PHE A 29 2.31 -5.20 -28.72
CA PHE A 29 1.23 -5.99 -28.10
C PHE A 29 1.53 -7.48 -27.92
N ASP A 30 2.52 -8.03 -28.63
CA ASP A 30 2.60 -9.47 -28.92
C ASP A 30 2.74 -10.39 -27.68
N ASP A 31 3.25 -9.90 -26.53
CA ASP A 31 3.25 -10.62 -25.24
C ASP A 31 2.89 -9.71 -24.04
N ARG A 32 1.96 -8.76 -24.24
CA ARG A 32 1.78 -7.64 -23.29
C ARG A 32 1.34 -8.08 -21.89
N LEU A 33 0.50 -9.11 -21.78
CA LEU A 33 -0.02 -9.60 -20.50
C LEU A 33 1.07 -10.30 -19.68
N GLU A 34 1.81 -11.25 -20.27
CA GLU A 34 2.88 -11.99 -19.63
C GLU A 34 3.99 -11.03 -19.14
N ARG A 35 4.31 -10.02 -19.94
CA ARG A 35 5.29 -8.99 -19.58
C ARG A 35 4.81 -8.11 -18.43
N ILE A 36 3.52 -7.75 -18.40
CA ILE A 36 2.94 -6.98 -17.29
C ILE A 36 2.96 -7.81 -16.00
N GLU A 37 2.58 -9.09 -16.04
CA GLU A 37 2.64 -9.97 -14.87
C GLU A 37 4.05 -10.14 -14.35
N ALA A 38 5.04 -10.31 -15.24
CA ALA A 38 6.44 -10.39 -14.85
C ALA A 38 6.92 -9.10 -14.17
N VAL A 39 6.57 -7.93 -14.72
CA VAL A 39 6.91 -6.63 -14.13
C VAL A 39 6.17 -6.39 -12.82
N ALA A 40 4.90 -6.80 -12.70
CA ALA A 40 4.12 -6.69 -11.48
C ALA A 40 4.72 -7.55 -10.35
N ARG A 41 5.15 -8.78 -10.67
CA ARG A 41 5.85 -9.68 -9.73
C ARG A 41 7.23 -9.12 -9.33
N ALA A 42 7.96 -8.53 -10.26
CA ALA A 42 9.20 -7.83 -9.94
C ALA A 42 8.94 -6.62 -9.01
N ALA A 43 7.89 -5.86 -9.28
CA ALA A 43 7.48 -4.71 -8.49
C ALA A 43 7.05 -5.10 -7.06
N SER A 44 6.38 -6.23 -6.86
CA SER A 44 6.04 -6.71 -5.50
C SER A 44 7.26 -7.08 -4.66
N ASN A 45 8.35 -7.48 -5.31
CA ASN A 45 9.63 -7.80 -4.67
C ASN A 45 10.56 -6.57 -4.55
N GLY A 46 10.14 -5.42 -5.09
CA GLY A 46 10.92 -4.19 -5.09
C GLY A 46 10.68 -3.32 -3.87
N ARG A 47 11.58 -2.37 -3.64
CA ARG A 47 11.44 -1.37 -2.58
C ARG A 47 10.78 -0.11 -3.13
N ILE A 48 9.69 0.32 -2.48
CA ILE A 48 9.01 1.57 -2.81
C ILE A 48 9.95 2.74 -2.47
N ALA A 49 10.32 3.53 -3.48
CA ALA A 49 11.15 4.72 -3.34
C ALA A 49 10.31 6.00 -3.17
N ALA A 50 9.14 6.06 -3.82
CA ALA A 50 8.16 7.13 -3.68
C ALA A 50 6.78 6.62 -4.09
N SER A 51 5.71 7.16 -3.50
CA SER A 51 4.33 6.79 -3.84
C SER A 51 3.38 7.96 -3.65
N THR A 52 2.40 8.05 -4.54
CA THR A 52 1.20 8.90 -4.42
C THR A 52 -0.03 7.99 -4.46
N ASP A 53 -1.23 8.58 -4.59
CA ASP A 53 -2.48 7.82 -4.70
C ASP A 53 -2.65 7.09 -6.04
N GLN A 54 -1.92 7.47 -7.08
CA GLN A 54 -2.11 6.98 -8.45
C GLN A 54 -0.82 6.49 -9.13
N VAL A 55 0.34 6.71 -8.51
CA VAL A 55 1.64 6.34 -9.07
C VAL A 55 2.60 5.92 -7.95
N ALA A 56 3.35 4.83 -8.15
CA ALA A 56 4.44 4.42 -7.27
C ALA A 56 5.73 4.20 -8.07
N LEU A 57 6.84 4.70 -7.54
CA LEU A 57 8.20 4.39 -8.00
C LEU A 57 8.78 3.28 -7.12
N ILE A 58 9.14 2.17 -7.75
CA ILE A 58 9.64 0.96 -7.11
C ILE A 58 11.02 0.66 -7.68
N ARG A 59 12.00 0.47 -6.80
CA ARG A 59 13.36 0.07 -7.18
C ARG A 59 13.49 -1.44 -7.00
N TRP A 60 13.83 -2.14 -8.07
CA TRP A 60 14.04 -3.58 -8.05
C TRP A 60 15.29 -3.91 -8.88
N GLU A 61 16.30 -4.49 -8.22
CA GLU A 61 17.64 -4.70 -8.79
C GLU A 61 18.18 -3.41 -9.46
N ARG A 62 18.39 -3.46 -10.77
CA ARG A 62 18.89 -2.36 -11.63
C ARG A 62 17.78 -1.60 -12.35
N TYR A 63 16.51 -1.88 -12.02
CA TYR A 63 15.33 -1.33 -12.69
C TYR A 63 14.58 -0.34 -11.80
N ASP A 64 14.10 0.72 -12.44
CA ASP A 64 13.13 1.66 -11.90
C ASP A 64 11.75 1.29 -12.48
N LEU A 65 10.86 0.80 -11.64
CA LEU A 65 9.50 0.41 -12.04
C LEU A 65 8.51 1.48 -11.59
N VAL A 66 7.75 2.03 -12.54
CA VAL A 66 6.70 3.03 -12.29
C VAL A 66 5.36 2.34 -12.42
N ARG A 67 4.73 2.02 -11.29
CA ARG A 67 3.38 1.44 -11.26
C ARG A 67 2.37 2.58 -11.35
N VAL A 68 1.50 2.53 -12.35
CA VAL A 68 0.42 3.50 -12.61
C VAL A 68 -0.92 2.87 -12.31
N GLY A 69 -1.86 3.67 -11.83
CA GLY A 69 -3.17 3.20 -11.37
C GLY A 69 -3.18 3.16 -9.85
N LYS A 70 -4.08 2.39 -9.23
CA LYS A 70 -4.20 2.34 -7.77
C LYS A 70 -2.98 1.62 -7.18
N PRO A 71 -1.92 2.32 -6.70
CA PRO A 71 -0.75 1.65 -6.16
C PRO A 71 -1.18 0.89 -4.90
N PRO A 72 -0.40 -0.13 -4.47
CA PRO A 72 -0.71 -0.81 -3.22
C PRO A 72 -0.78 0.29 -2.15
N ARG A 73 -1.93 0.38 -1.49
CA ARG A 73 -2.12 1.34 -0.41
C ARG A 73 -1.06 1.00 0.61
N VAL A 74 0.00 1.80 0.69
CA VAL A 74 0.99 1.67 1.76
C VAL A 74 0.27 2.17 2.99
N GLU A 75 -0.50 1.28 3.62
CA GLU A 75 -1.44 1.63 4.68
C GLU A 75 -0.65 2.21 5.87
N LEU A 76 -0.93 3.49 6.16
CA LEU A 76 -0.34 4.33 7.22
C LEU A 76 1.14 4.72 7.09
N ALA A 77 1.34 5.96 6.62
CA ALA A 77 2.47 6.78 7.06
C ALA A 77 2.35 7.10 8.56
N THR A 78 2.77 6.16 9.43
CA THR A 78 2.76 6.28 10.89
C THR A 78 3.55 7.48 11.42
N TRP A 79 4.43 8.09 10.64
CA TRP A 79 5.26 9.21 11.10
C TRP A 79 4.50 10.54 11.28
N ARG A 80 3.39 10.79 10.57
CA ARG A 80 2.61 12.05 10.70
C ARG A 80 1.51 12.01 11.77
N TYR A 81 1.00 10.82 12.07
CA TYR A 81 -0.17 10.65 12.94
C TYR A 81 -0.04 9.52 13.97
N GLY A 82 1.08 8.78 13.99
CA GLY A 82 1.28 7.64 14.88
C GLY A 82 1.12 8.02 16.34
N GLU A 83 1.73 9.12 16.78
CA GLU A 83 1.55 9.62 18.15
C GLU A 83 0.12 10.07 18.44
N ARG A 84 -0.54 10.76 17.50
CA ARG A 84 -1.93 11.23 17.68
C ARG A 84 -2.92 10.06 17.76
N LEU A 85 -2.76 9.03 16.94
CA LEU A 85 -3.57 7.81 16.98
C LEU A 85 -3.31 7.00 18.24
N ARG A 86 -2.04 6.85 18.65
CA ARG A 86 -1.66 6.20 19.91
C ARG A 86 -2.27 6.92 21.12
N ASN A 87 -2.28 8.26 21.12
CA ASN A 87 -2.88 9.02 22.20
C ASN A 87 -4.42 8.86 22.22
N ARG A 88 -5.09 8.91 21.06
CA ARG A 88 -6.55 8.64 20.98
C ARG A 88 -6.92 7.24 21.46
N GLN A 89 -6.14 6.22 21.11
CA GLN A 89 -6.34 4.86 21.61
C GLN A 89 -6.18 4.81 23.12
N ARG A 90 -5.15 5.47 23.67
CA ARG A 90 -4.91 5.55 25.11
C ARG A 90 -6.07 6.23 25.86
N GLU A 91 -6.54 7.37 25.37
CA GLU A 91 -7.69 8.08 25.96
C GLU A 91 -8.98 7.26 25.86
N ARG A 92 -9.22 6.58 24.73
CA ARG A 92 -10.38 5.69 24.56
C ARG A 92 -10.33 4.51 25.53
N MET A 93 -9.17 3.90 25.73
CA MET A 93 -8.99 2.77 26.65
C MET A 93 -9.30 3.17 28.10
N LYS A 94 -9.03 4.42 28.52
CA LYS A 94 -9.39 4.88 29.87
C LYS A 94 -10.89 4.82 30.16
N VAL A 95 -11.73 4.90 29.13
CA VAL A 95 -13.20 4.82 29.27
C VAL A 95 -13.71 3.42 29.02
N VAL A 96 -13.26 2.78 27.93
CA VAL A 96 -13.77 1.47 27.52
C VAL A 96 -13.44 0.40 28.55
N VAL A 97 -12.19 0.34 29.04
CA VAL A 97 -11.76 -0.70 29.99
C VAL A 97 -12.59 -0.72 31.27
N PRO A 98 -12.73 0.38 32.03
CA PRO A 98 -13.53 0.35 33.26
C PRO A 98 -15.02 0.08 32.98
N LEU A 99 -15.56 0.58 31.87
CA LEU A 99 -16.95 0.33 31.50
C LEU A 99 -17.20 -1.16 31.20
N THR A 100 -16.27 -1.81 30.49
CA THR A 100 -16.35 -3.25 30.23
C THR A 100 -16.21 -4.07 31.52
N ILE A 101 -15.27 -3.70 32.41
CA ILE A 101 -15.12 -4.36 33.72
C ILE A 101 -16.41 -4.22 34.55
N ALA A 102 -17.00 -3.03 34.61
CA ALA A 102 -18.23 -2.79 35.35
C ALA A 102 -19.42 -3.59 34.79
N ALA A 103 -19.58 -3.64 33.46
CA ALA A 103 -20.64 -4.41 32.82
C ALA A 103 -20.51 -5.92 33.09
N ILE A 104 -19.29 -6.46 33.01
CA ILE A 104 -19.02 -7.88 33.35
C ILE A 104 -19.32 -8.13 34.83
N GLY A 105 -18.84 -7.26 35.73
CA GLY A 105 -19.08 -7.39 37.17
C GLY A 105 -20.57 -7.37 37.54
N LEU A 106 -21.35 -6.48 36.93
CA LEU A 106 -22.81 -6.41 37.11
C LEU A 106 -23.50 -7.68 36.62
N GLY A 107 -23.10 -8.22 35.46
CA GLY A 107 -23.65 -9.46 34.93
C GLY A 107 -23.41 -10.67 35.86
N ILE A 108 -22.19 -10.77 36.41
CA ILE A 108 -21.86 -11.83 37.38
C ILE A 108 -22.67 -11.67 38.67
N ALA A 109 -22.75 -10.46 39.23
CA ALA A 109 -23.51 -10.20 40.46
C ALA A 109 -25.00 -10.51 40.30
N ALA A 110 -25.60 -10.12 39.17
CA ALA A 110 -27.00 -10.43 38.87
C ALA A 110 -27.26 -11.94 38.75
N ASN A 111 -26.31 -12.70 38.17
CA ASN A 111 -26.43 -14.15 38.05
C ASN A 111 -26.24 -14.89 39.38
N VAL A 112 -25.48 -14.33 40.32
CA VAL A 112 -25.30 -14.91 41.67
C VAL A 112 -26.48 -14.57 42.60
N ALA A 113 -27.17 -13.46 42.35
CA ALA A 113 -28.32 -13.01 43.13
C ALA A 113 -29.67 -13.60 42.68
N ALA A 114 -29.70 -14.28 41.53
CA ALA A 114 -30.85 -15.00 40.98
C ALA A 114 -30.85 -16.47 41.42
#